data_AF-A0A2V7QVI4-F1
#
_entry.id   AF-A0A2V7QVI4-F1
#
_cell.length_a   1.000
_cell.length_b   1.000
_cell.length_c   1.000
_cell.angle_alpha   90.00
_cell.angle_beta   90.00
_cell.angle_gamma   90.00
#
_symmetry.space_group_name_H-M   'P 1'
#
loop_
_entity.id
_entity.type
_entity.pdbx_description
1 polymer ?
#
loop_
_entity_poly.entity_id
_entity_poly.type
_entity_poly.pdbx_seq_one_letter_code
_entity_poly.pdbx_strand_id
1 'polypeptide(L)'
;MTAASLLLPRAPTLRAAVARLGPALALVLVIAVFALLTDAPARYLSPFNLRIVLTQTVIVALGAIGMTLIIIGGGIDLSVGATIALTGVVAALAIGAGWPPALAVVAAVLAGGLVGLGNGLLITGLRVVPFIATLGMLGIARGIAKWLAHE
;
A
#
# COMPACT_ATOMS: atom_id res chain seq x y z
N MET A 1 18.65 10.72 -38.90
CA MET A 1 17.54 10.80 -37.92
C MET A 1 16.97 12.21 -37.99
N THR A 2 15.87 12.38 -38.71
CA THR A 2 15.27 13.69 -38.99
C THR A 2 14.44 14.19 -37.80
N ALA A 3 14.48 15.50 -37.54
CA ALA A 3 13.82 16.19 -36.42
C ALA A 3 12.30 15.90 -36.28
N ALA A 4 11.65 15.47 -37.37
CA ALA A 4 10.25 15.05 -37.37
C ALA A 4 9.96 13.79 -36.52
N SER A 5 10.95 12.91 -36.35
CA SER A 5 10.81 11.66 -35.58
C SER A 5 10.77 11.87 -34.05
N LEU A 6 11.06 13.08 -33.57
CA LEU A 6 10.99 13.47 -32.16
C LEU A 6 9.63 14.05 -31.76
N LEU A 7 8.80 14.46 -32.73
CA LEU A 7 7.52 15.15 -32.49
C LEU A 7 6.30 14.24 -32.60
N LEU A 8 6.45 13.04 -33.17
CA LEU A 8 5.36 12.07 -33.30
C LEU A 8 5.39 11.08 -32.13
N PRO A 9 4.30 10.97 -31.33
CA PRO A 9 4.18 9.93 -30.32
C PRO A 9 4.36 8.56 -31.00
N ARG A 10 5.41 7.82 -30.62
CA ARG A 10 5.57 6.44 -31.09
C ARG A 10 4.38 5.64 -30.57
N ALA A 11 3.61 5.02 -31.47
CA ALA A 11 2.57 4.08 -31.09
C ALA A 11 3.17 3.05 -30.12
N PRO A 12 2.52 2.76 -28.98
CA PRO A 12 3.04 1.79 -28.04
C PRO A 12 3.22 0.46 -28.78
N THR A 13 4.42 -0.11 -28.71
CA THR A 13 4.67 -1.45 -29.25
C THR A 13 3.75 -2.45 -28.55
N LEU A 14 3.34 -3.52 -29.25
CA LEU A 14 2.52 -4.59 -28.67
C LEU A 14 3.07 -5.07 -27.32
N ARG A 15 4.41 -5.19 -27.22
CA ARG A 15 5.12 -5.52 -25.98
C ARG A 15 4.90 -4.48 -24.87
N ALA A 16 4.93 -3.19 -25.18
CA ALA A 16 4.68 -2.11 -24.22
C ALA A 16 3.20 -2.06 -23.77
N ALA A 17 2.26 -2.36 -24.67
CA ALA A 17 0.84 -2.46 -24.33
C ALA A 17 0.57 -3.65 -23.40
N VAL A 18 1.13 -4.82 -23.71
CA VAL A 18 1.03 -6.03 -22.86
C VAL A 18 1.68 -5.81 -21.50
N ALA A 19 2.84 -5.14 -21.43
CA ALA A 19 3.50 -4.84 -20.16
C ALA A 19 2.65 -3.93 -19.25
N ARG A 20 1.94 -2.95 -19.83
CA ARG A 20 1.05 -2.05 -19.07
C ARG A 20 -0.22 -2.75 -18.58
N LEU A 21 -0.79 -3.62 -19.40
CA LEU A 21 -2.00 -4.37 -19.08
C LEU A 21 -1.70 -5.68 -18.34
N GLY A 22 -0.43 -6.02 -18.15
CA GLY A 22 0.02 -7.29 -17.56
C GLY A 22 -0.71 -7.67 -16.27
N PRO A 23 -0.82 -6.78 -15.27
CA PRO A 23 -1.57 -7.08 -14.04
C PRO A 23 -3.06 -7.35 -14.29
N ALA A 24 -3.71 -6.59 -15.18
CA ALA A 24 -5.12 -6.79 -15.52
C ALA A 24 -5.33 -8.10 -16.29
N LEU A 25 -4.45 -8.42 -17.25
CA LEU A 25 -4.47 -9.68 -17.98
C LEU A 25 -4.22 -10.87 -17.06
N ALA A 26 -3.28 -10.76 -16.12
CA ALA A 26 -3.02 -11.77 -15.11
C ALA A 26 -4.24 -11.98 -14.20
N LEU A 27 -4.92 -10.91 -13.78
CA LEU A 27 -6.15 -10.99 -13.00
C LEU A 27 -7.27 -11.71 -13.76
N VAL A 28 -7.50 -11.35 -15.04
CA VAL A 28 -8.49 -12.02 -15.89
C VAL A 28 -8.16 -13.50 -16.07
N LEU A 29 -6.88 -13.82 -16.31
CA LEU A 29 -6.42 -15.20 -16.44
C LEU A 29 -6.66 -16.00 -15.15
N VAL A 30 -6.30 -15.44 -14.00
CA VAL A 30 -6.54 -16.07 -12.69
C VAL A 30 -8.02 -16.32 -12.46
N ILE A 31 -8.88 -15.32 -12.71
CA ILE A 31 -10.34 -15.47 -12.58
C ILE A 31 -10.85 -16.58 -13.51
N ALA A 32 -10.42 -16.60 -14.78
CA ALA A 32 -10.85 -17.60 -15.74
C ALA A 32 -10.42 -19.01 -15.33
N VAL A 33 -9.15 -19.21 -14.96
CA VAL A 33 -8.63 -20.51 -14.53
C VAL A 33 -9.40 -21.04 -13.33
N PHE A 34 -9.56 -20.23 -12.27
CA PHE A 34 -10.26 -20.69 -11.07
C PHE A 34 -11.76 -20.87 -11.29
N ALA A 35 -12.40 -20.03 -12.11
CA ALA A 35 -13.80 -20.20 -12.48
C ALA A 35 -14.05 -21.53 -13.20
N LEU A 36 -13.15 -21.93 -14.10
CA LEU A 36 -13.23 -23.20 -14.83
C LEU A 36 -12.92 -24.40 -13.93
N LEU A 37 -11.90 -24.31 -13.07
CA LEU A 37 -11.51 -25.41 -12.18
C LEU A 37 -12.54 -25.71 -11.08
N THR A 38 -13.37 -24.75 -10.71
CA THR A 38 -14.35 -24.89 -9.61
C THR A 38 -15.80 -24.95 -10.07
N ASP A 39 -16.04 -24.87 -11.39
CA ASP A 39 -17.38 -24.81 -12.01
C ASP A 39 -18.31 -23.77 -11.35
N ALA A 40 -17.73 -22.64 -10.91
CA ALA A 40 -18.43 -21.62 -10.14
C ALA A 40 -18.18 -20.18 -10.65
N PRO A 41 -18.33 -19.90 -11.96
CA PRO A 41 -18.00 -18.59 -12.55
C PRO A 41 -18.75 -17.42 -11.91
N ALA A 42 -20.01 -17.63 -11.51
CA ALA A 42 -20.83 -16.61 -10.86
C ALA A 42 -20.31 -16.17 -9.48
N ARG A 43 -19.51 -16.99 -8.79
CA ARG A 43 -18.97 -16.65 -7.46
C ARG A 43 -17.85 -15.61 -7.55
N TYR A 44 -17.00 -15.71 -8.57
CA TYR A 44 -15.81 -14.85 -8.72
C TYR A 44 -16.17 -13.40 -9.07
N LEU A 45 -17.18 -13.20 -9.94
CA LEU A 45 -17.69 -11.87 -10.30
C LEU A 45 -18.90 -11.44 -9.47
N SER A 46 -19.16 -12.10 -8.34
CA SER A 46 -20.26 -11.71 -7.46
C SER A 46 -20.00 -10.34 -6.80
N PRO A 47 -21.04 -9.54 -6.52
CA PRO A 47 -20.89 -8.27 -5.79
C PRO A 47 -20.22 -8.43 -4.42
N PHE A 48 -20.43 -9.58 -3.76
CA PHE A 48 -19.80 -9.91 -2.49
C PHE A 48 -18.29 -10.09 -2.62
N ASN A 49 -17.85 -10.89 -3.61
CA ASN A 49 -16.42 -11.10 -3.84
C ASN A 49 -15.74 -9.81 -4.31
N LEU A 50 -16.40 -9.04 -5.18
CA LEU A 50 -15.90 -7.75 -5.63
C LEU A 50 -15.73 -6.77 -4.46
N ARG A 51 -16.69 -6.73 -3.52
CA ARG A 51 -16.58 -5.93 -2.30
C ARG A 51 -15.38 -6.34 -1.45
N ILE A 52 -15.15 -7.64 -1.25
CA ILE A 52 -13.99 -8.13 -0.49
C ILE A 52 -12.68 -7.67 -1.14
N VAL A 53 -12.53 -7.88 -2.45
CA VAL A 53 -11.32 -7.48 -3.19
C VAL A 53 -11.11 -5.98 -3.08
N LEU A 54 -12.15 -5.16 -3.27
CA LEU A 54 -12.05 -3.71 -3.14
C LEU A 54 -11.65 -3.29 -1.72
N THR A 55 -12.29 -3.83 -0.69
CA THR A 55 -11.97 -3.50 0.71
C THR A 55 -10.53 -3.90 1.09
N GLN A 56 -10.05 -5.06 0.64
CA GLN A 56 -8.66 -5.47 0.89
C GLN A 56 -7.64 -4.60 0.12
N THR A 57 -8.00 -4.18 -1.09
CA THR A 57 -7.15 -3.31 -1.93
C THR A 57 -7.01 -1.90 -1.34
N VAL A 58 -8.00 -1.40 -0.61
CA VAL A 58 -7.95 -0.06 0.02
C VAL A 58 -6.69 0.11 0.89
N ILE A 59 -6.25 -0.94 1.60
CA ILE A 59 -5.09 -0.86 2.50
C ILE A 59 -3.82 -0.51 1.72
N VAL A 60 -3.53 -1.25 0.65
CA VAL A 60 -2.35 -1.00 -0.19
C VAL A 60 -2.51 0.27 -1.02
N ALA A 61 -3.73 0.61 -1.47
CA ALA A 61 -3.99 1.81 -2.25
C ALA A 61 -3.76 3.09 -1.43
N LEU A 62 -4.23 3.13 -0.17
CA LEU A 62 -3.96 4.25 0.74
C LEU A 62 -2.47 4.40 1.04
N GLY A 63 -1.78 3.27 1.28
CA GLY A 63 -0.32 3.27 1.41
C GLY A 63 0.38 3.83 0.17
N ALA A 64 -0.05 3.41 -1.03
CA ALA A 64 0.52 3.89 -2.29
C ALA A 64 0.28 5.39 -2.53
N ILE A 65 -0.88 5.93 -2.13
CA ILE A 65 -1.15 7.38 -2.19
C ILE A 65 -0.15 8.13 -1.31
N GLY A 66 0.07 7.69 -0.06
CA GLY A 66 1.07 8.29 0.83
C GLY A 66 2.49 8.20 0.27
N MET A 67 2.86 7.04 -0.26
CA MET A 67 4.16 6.81 -0.90
C MET A 67 4.38 7.71 -2.12
N THR A 68 3.32 8.07 -2.84
CA THR A 68 3.42 8.98 -3.99
C THR A 68 3.98 10.34 -3.57
N LEU A 69 3.53 10.87 -2.42
CA LEU A 69 4.04 12.15 -1.89
C LEU A 69 5.51 12.05 -1.50
N ILE A 70 5.93 10.92 -0.91
CA ILE A 70 7.32 10.65 -0.52
C ILE A 70 8.23 10.57 -1.75
N ILE A 71 7.78 9.88 -2.81
CA ILE A 71 8.54 9.73 -4.06
C ILE A 71 8.66 11.08 -4.79
N ILE A 72 7.59 11.88 -4.82
CA ILE A 72 7.64 13.24 -5.39
C ILE A 72 8.69 14.09 -4.65
N GLY A 73 8.81 13.92 -3.34
CA GLY A 73 9.86 14.54 -2.52
C GLY A 73 11.27 13.98 -2.72
N GLY A 74 11.47 12.99 -3.62
CA GLY A 74 12.75 12.35 -3.88
C GLY A 74 13.16 11.30 -2.83
N GLY A 75 12.25 10.91 -1.95
CA GLY A 75 12.51 9.93 -0.89
C GLY A 75 12.02 8.52 -1.24
N ILE A 76 12.32 7.57 -0.35
CA ILE A 76 11.65 6.27 -0.29
C ILE A 76 11.35 5.98 1.18
N ASP A 77 10.19 5.38 1.43
CA ASP A 77 9.78 4.91 2.75
C ASP A 77 9.58 3.40 2.73
N LEU A 78 10.51 2.71 3.39
CA LEU A 78 10.43 1.27 3.60
C LEU A 78 9.50 0.89 4.76
N SER A 79 9.27 1.80 5.71
CA SER A 79 8.50 1.54 6.92
C SER A 79 7.00 1.41 6.69
N VAL A 80 6.47 1.85 5.55
CA VAL A 80 5.02 1.91 5.26
C VAL A 80 4.26 0.64 5.60
N GLY A 81 4.80 -0.55 5.28
CA GLY A 81 4.16 -1.82 5.60
C GLY A 81 4.12 -2.11 7.11
N ALA A 82 5.19 -1.77 7.83
CA ALA A 82 5.23 -1.89 9.29
C ALA A 82 4.33 -0.86 9.97
N THR A 83 4.23 0.35 9.41
CA THR A 83 3.31 1.40 9.86
C THR A 83 1.86 0.96 9.71
N ILE A 84 1.48 0.39 8.56
CA ILE A 84 0.14 -0.17 8.34
C ILE A 84 -0.17 -1.23 9.40
N ALA A 85 0.75 -2.17 9.65
CA ALA A 85 0.58 -3.18 10.68
C ALA A 85 0.39 -2.57 12.08
N LEU A 86 1.24 -1.62 12.48
CA LEU A 86 1.14 -0.93 13.77
C LEU A 86 -0.21 -0.22 13.93
N THR A 87 -0.64 0.54 12.92
CA THR A 87 -1.94 1.24 12.97
C THR A 87 -3.12 0.26 13.07
N GLY A 88 -3.02 -0.91 12.42
CA GLY A 88 -3.99 -2.00 12.55
C GLY A 88 -4.05 -2.56 13.97
N VAL A 89 -2.90 -2.81 14.61
CA VAL A 89 -2.83 -3.27 16.01
C VAL A 89 -3.42 -2.24 16.95
N VAL A 90 -3.07 -0.96 16.79
CA VAL A 90 -3.63 0.14 17.61
C VAL A 90 -5.15 0.21 17.49
N ALA A 91 -5.70 0.13 16.26
CA ALA A 91 -7.13 0.09 16.04
C ALA A 91 -7.79 -1.12 16.71
N ALA A 92 -7.20 -2.31 16.55
CA ALA A 92 -7.71 -3.56 17.13
C ALA A 92 -7.73 -3.52 18.66
N LEU A 93 -6.66 -3.02 19.28
CA LEU A 93 -6.58 -2.86 20.73
C LEU A 93 -7.59 -1.83 21.26
N ALA A 94 -7.76 -0.69 20.58
CA ALA A 94 -8.75 0.31 20.98
C ALA A 94 -10.18 -0.24 20.90
N ILE A 95 -10.51 -0.95 19.81
CA ILE A 95 -11.81 -1.62 19.66
C ILE A 95 -11.99 -2.70 20.72
N GLY A 96 -10.96 -3.52 20.97
CA GLY A 96 -10.97 -4.58 21.99
C GLY A 96 -11.14 -4.03 23.42
N ALA A 97 -10.66 -2.82 23.67
CA ALA A 97 -10.86 -2.08 24.92
C ALA A 97 -12.23 -1.39 25.01
N GLY A 98 -13.12 -1.60 24.04
CA GLY A 98 -14.48 -1.04 24.02
C GLY A 98 -14.57 0.41 23.54
N TRP A 99 -13.52 0.96 22.92
CA TRP A 99 -13.60 2.33 22.38
C TRP A 99 -14.59 2.41 21.21
N PRO A 100 -15.29 3.55 21.05
CA PRO A 100 -16.07 3.82 19.84
C PRO A 100 -15.20 3.70 18.57
N PRO A 101 -15.71 3.10 17.47
CA PRO A 101 -14.93 2.91 16.24
C PRO A 101 -14.29 4.19 15.69
N ALA A 102 -14.97 5.33 15.79
CA ALA A 102 -14.44 6.62 15.36
C ALA A 102 -13.17 7.01 16.14
N LEU A 103 -13.13 6.77 17.46
CA LEU A 103 -11.96 7.07 18.29
C LEU A 103 -10.81 6.08 18.02
N ALA A 104 -11.11 4.81 17.75
CA ALA A 104 -10.11 3.84 17.33
C ALA A 104 -9.42 4.24 16.01
N VAL A 105 -10.19 4.76 15.04
CA VAL A 105 -9.63 5.30 13.79
C VAL A 105 -8.72 6.50 14.06
N VAL A 106 -9.13 7.43 14.92
CA VAL A 106 -8.30 8.58 15.29
C VAL A 106 -6.99 8.13 15.94
N ALA A 107 -7.04 7.18 16.88
CA ALA A 107 -5.85 6.63 17.52
C ALA A 107 -4.89 5.97 16.50
N ALA A 108 -5.43 5.20 15.56
CA ALA A 108 -4.64 4.58 14.49
C ALA A 108 -3.99 5.61 13.56
N VAL A 109 -4.73 6.66 13.16
CA VAL A 109 -4.21 7.77 12.35
C VAL A 109 -3.09 8.51 13.09
N LEU A 110 -3.27 8.77 14.38
CA LEU A 110 -2.24 9.41 15.22
C LEU A 110 -0.98 8.53 15.31
N ALA A 111 -1.12 7.23 15.52
CA ALA A 111 0.02 6.31 15.55
C ALA A 111 0.80 6.32 14.23
N GLY A 112 0.12 6.26 13.08
CA GLY A 112 0.76 6.37 11.77
C GLY A 112 1.39 7.75 11.52
N GLY A 113 0.71 8.81 11.96
CA GLY A 113 1.21 10.18 11.90
C GLY A 113 2.48 10.40 12.71
N LEU A 114 2.61 9.79 13.89
CA LEU A 114 3.83 9.83 14.70
C LEU A 114 5.01 9.14 14.01
N VAL A 115 4.76 8.00 13.36
CA VAL A 115 5.79 7.32 12.55
C VAL A 115 6.24 8.21 11.38
N GLY A 116 5.29 8.79 10.65
CA GLY A 116 5.57 9.72 9.55
C GLY A 116 6.31 10.97 10.00
N LEU A 117 5.93 11.56 11.13
CA LEU A 117 6.60 12.70 11.75
C LEU A 117 8.04 12.34 12.14
N GLY A 118 8.25 11.19 12.78
CA GLY A 118 9.59 10.69 13.12
C GLY A 118 10.49 10.58 11.90
N ASN A 119 10.03 9.90 10.84
CA ASN A 119 10.75 9.81 9.58
C ASN A 119 11.03 11.20 8.97
N GLY A 120 10.02 12.07 8.94
CA GLY A 120 10.14 13.44 8.43
C GLY A 120 11.20 14.26 9.17
N LEU A 121 11.22 14.23 10.50
CA LEU A 121 12.20 14.94 11.32
C LEU A 121 13.62 14.39 11.15
N LEU A 122 13.79 13.07 11.07
CA LEU A 122 15.10 12.44 10.82
C LEU A 122 15.66 12.85 9.45
N ILE A 123 14.80 12.88 8.43
CA ILE A 123 15.22 13.18 7.06
C ILE A 123 15.47 14.68 6.87
N THR A 124 14.53 15.53 7.28
CA THR A 124 14.59 16.98 7.02
C THR A 124 15.43 17.73 8.05
N GLY A 125 15.32 17.36 9.32
CA GLY A 125 16.03 18.02 10.42
C GLY A 125 17.45 17.48 10.60
N LEU A 126 17.58 16.16 10.77
CA LEU A 126 18.88 15.52 11.00
C LEU A 126 19.64 15.14 9.72
N ARG A 127 19.04 15.35 8.54
CA ARG A 127 19.65 15.07 7.22
C ARG A 127 20.07 13.60 7.03
N VAL A 128 19.34 12.69 7.66
CA VAL A 128 19.52 11.25 7.46
C VAL A 128 18.98 10.87 6.08
N VAL A 129 19.70 10.01 5.34
CA VAL A 129 19.24 9.50 4.04
C VAL A 129 17.89 8.77 4.21
N PRO A 130 16.85 9.06 3.40
CA PRO A 130 15.49 8.51 3.57
C PRO A 130 15.42 7.00 3.70
N PHE A 131 16.23 6.28 2.92
CA PHE A 131 16.33 4.83 2.99
C PHE A 131 16.76 4.35 4.38
N ILE A 132 17.79 4.96 4.97
CA ILE A 132 18.32 4.57 6.28
C ILE A 132 17.32 4.89 7.39
N ALA A 133 16.74 6.09 7.37
CA ALA A 133 15.75 6.52 8.36
C ALA A 133 14.55 5.56 8.37
N THR A 134 14.01 5.26 7.19
CA THR A 134 12.80 4.44 7.07
C THR A 134 13.06 2.96 7.25
N LEU A 135 14.26 2.44 6.95
CA LEU A 135 14.67 1.08 7.31
C LEU A 135 14.73 0.91 8.84
N GLY A 136 15.32 1.88 9.55
CA GLY A 136 15.35 1.86 11.02
C GLY A 136 13.94 1.92 11.61
N MET A 137 13.12 2.83 11.09
CA MET A 137 11.73 2.97 11.50
C MET A 137 10.89 1.73 11.20
N LEU A 138 11.15 1.01 10.10
CA LEU A 138 10.52 -0.29 9.81
C LEU A 138 10.72 -1.26 10.98
N GLY A 139 11.95 -1.34 11.50
CA GLY A 139 12.27 -2.20 12.64
C GLY A 139 11.53 -1.77 13.91
N ILE A 140 11.54 -0.47 14.21
CA ILE A 140 10.88 0.12 15.38
C ILE A 140 9.37 -0.12 15.33
N ALA A 141 8.70 0.31 14.25
CA ALA A 141 7.26 0.19 14.10
C ALA A 141 6.81 -1.28 14.15
N ARG A 142 7.56 -2.18 13.49
CA ARG A 142 7.28 -3.62 13.53
C ARG A 142 7.47 -4.20 14.92
N GLY A 143 8.54 -3.82 15.62
CA GLY A 143 8.81 -4.28 16.99
C GLY A 143 7.73 -3.83 17.97
N ILE A 144 7.30 -2.57 17.88
CA ILE A 144 6.19 -2.05 18.70
C ILE A 144 4.89 -2.77 18.37
N ALA A 145 4.57 -2.95 17.08
CA ALA A 145 3.33 -3.63 16.67
C ALA A 145 3.26 -5.05 17.26
N LYS A 146 4.36 -5.81 17.15
CA LYS A 146 4.51 -7.15 17.72
C LYS A 146 4.38 -7.17 19.24
N TRP A 147 5.11 -6.29 19.91
CA TRP A 147 5.08 -6.17 21.37
C TRP A 147 3.67 -5.86 21.89
N LEU A 148 2.95 -4.93 21.24
CA LEU A 148 1.57 -4.58 21.57
C LEU A 148 0.58 -5.71 21.26
N ALA A 149 0.84 -6.49 20.21
CA ALA A 149 0.02 -7.64 19.84
C ALA A 149 0.29 -8.88 20.70
N HIS A 150 1.32 -8.86 21.56
CA HIS A 150 1.81 -10.01 22.31
C HIS A 150 2.27 -11.18 21.41
N GLU A 151 2.93 -10.87 20.28
CA GLU A 151 3.52 -11.81 19.31
C GLU A 151 5.01 -11.53 19.05
#